data_AF-A0A834XPL7-F1
#
_entry.id   AF-A0A834XPL7-F1
#
_cell.length_a   1.000
_cell.length_b   1.000
_cell.length_c   1.000
_cell.angle_alpha   90.00
_cell.angle_beta   90.00
_cell.angle_gamma   90.00
#
_symmetry.space_group_name_H-M   'P 1'
#
loop_
_entity.id
_entity.type
_entity.pdbx_description
1 polymer ?
#
loop_
_entity_poly.entity_id
_entity_poly.type
_entity_poly.pdbx_seq_one_letter_code
_entity_poly.pdbx_strand_id
1 'polypeptide(L)'
;MGFIEIFGMEINDLVLSSFVLGAIIIIIGFIINRRKTAEIKNDEHKKDDNINSSTEVPEQNENSVAIKRGKNKKRREIQQEFTHPWMVGALKGHTGTVLDIKFSSDGKYLSSCAEDQTVHIWCTKDLASKNRKSLRINIDWDHATHVKFSPDGKAFIIHKSFGNNIVVYGLKKKPNGFFISATPVLEYQKKHDDDIIGMDIACNGRFIMTCGKSNDLIIWDLKGEVLAKIDTILGSTHRAKISPCGLWQVGFSKTGDFKQVDKAFTLAGHSSGVYDFDFSADSSTMATVSKDGTYRLYDTNVEYEKGQDPRFLVSGKWENSMPTKIALSPNAEILVISHGTNLSFYSTVNNKLDTTIEDIGVVNCLTFDATGEFLLAAVDKQIKIFRNIPAYRAAIESSKLKLKQKQSSATQERIEKIIIENTQFLKSMGEPLIR
;
A
#
# COMPACT_ATOMS: atom_id res chain seq x y z
N MET A 1 -10.51 -69.62 -44.76
CA MET A 1 -11.88 -69.40 -45.28
C MET A 1 -12.58 -68.45 -44.33
N GLY A 2 -12.95 -67.25 -44.80
CA GLY A 2 -13.70 -66.28 -44.00
C GLY A 2 -13.22 -64.83 -44.17
N PHE A 3 -13.50 -64.27 -45.36
CA PHE A 3 -13.48 -62.84 -45.66
C PHE A 3 -14.31 -62.04 -44.66
N ILE A 4 -13.87 -60.81 -44.33
CA ILE A 4 -14.68 -59.58 -44.22
C ILE A 4 -13.70 -58.41 -44.42
N GLU A 5 -13.64 -57.91 -45.65
CA GLU A 5 -13.15 -56.56 -46.00
C GLU A 5 -14.29 -55.58 -45.70
N ILE A 6 -14.14 -54.69 -44.72
CA ILE A 6 -14.96 -53.48 -44.64
C ILE A 6 -14.08 -52.32 -44.14
N PHE A 7 -14.10 -51.23 -44.94
CA PHE A 7 -13.43 -49.94 -44.78
C PHE A 7 -11.97 -49.84 -45.25
N GLY A 8 -11.81 -49.82 -46.58
CA GLY A 8 -10.73 -49.06 -47.20
C GLY A 8 -11.05 -47.56 -47.11
N MET A 9 -10.38 -46.88 -46.19
CA MET A 9 -10.22 -45.42 -46.20
C MET A 9 -8.76 -45.15 -45.86
N GLU A 10 -8.01 -44.59 -46.79
CA GLU A 10 -6.60 -44.25 -46.57
C GLU A 10 -6.51 -43.16 -45.49
N ILE A 11 -5.45 -43.19 -44.68
CA ILE A 11 -5.21 -42.25 -43.57
C ILE A 11 -5.32 -40.79 -44.02
N ASN A 12 -5.04 -40.51 -45.29
CA ASN A 12 -5.18 -39.19 -45.91
C ASN A 12 -6.64 -38.69 -45.97
N ASP A 13 -7.62 -39.58 -46.17
CA ASP A 13 -9.04 -39.22 -46.21
C ASP A 13 -9.60 -38.87 -44.83
N LEU A 14 -9.09 -39.54 -43.78
CA LEU A 14 -9.44 -39.21 -42.40
C LEU A 14 -8.92 -37.82 -42.02
N VAL A 15 -7.68 -37.48 -42.40
CA VAL A 15 -7.10 -36.16 -42.15
C VAL A 15 -7.86 -35.09 -42.95
N LEU A 16 -8.19 -35.34 -44.22
CA LEU A 16 -8.96 -34.40 -45.05
C LEU A 16 -10.35 -34.14 -44.46
N SER A 17 -11.05 -35.18 -43.99
CA SER A 17 -12.37 -35.06 -43.39
C SER A 17 -12.35 -34.23 -42.09
N SER A 18 -11.29 -34.35 -41.29
CA SER A 18 -11.11 -33.58 -40.05
C SER A 18 -10.89 -32.09 -40.33
N PHE A 19 -10.14 -31.75 -41.37
CA PHE A 19 -9.92 -30.36 -41.79
C PHE A 19 -11.21 -29.71 -42.31
N VAL A 20 -12.01 -30.45 -43.07
CA VAL A 20 -13.29 -29.96 -43.59
C VAL A 20 -14.28 -29.70 -42.44
N LEU A 21 -14.36 -30.60 -41.46
CA LEU A 21 -15.18 -30.41 -40.25
C LEU A 21 -14.72 -29.19 -39.43
N GLY A 22 -13.42 -29.00 -39.26
CA GLY A 22 -12.85 -27.83 -38.58
C GLY A 22 -13.21 -26.50 -39.28
N ALA A 23 -13.12 -26.46 -40.61
CA ALA A 23 -13.48 -25.28 -41.40
C ALA A 23 -14.98 -24.95 -41.29
N ILE A 24 -15.85 -25.95 -41.27
CA ILE A 24 -17.30 -25.77 -41.12
C ILE A 24 -17.64 -25.19 -39.74
N ILE A 25 -16.99 -25.64 -38.67
CA ILE A 25 -17.20 -25.13 -37.31
C ILE A 25 -16.81 -23.64 -37.22
N ILE A 26 -15.70 -23.25 -37.85
CA ILE A 26 -15.24 -21.85 -37.88
C ILE A 26 -16.25 -20.97 -38.64
N ILE A 27 -16.77 -21.44 -39.77
CA ILE A 27 -17.78 -20.71 -40.56
C ILE A 27 -19.09 -20.55 -39.77
N ILE A 28 -19.55 -21.59 -39.08
CA ILE A 28 -20.75 -21.53 -38.23
C ILE A 28 -20.53 -20.54 -37.08
N GLY A 29 -19.37 -20.58 -36.42
CA GLY A 29 -19.01 -19.61 -35.37
C GLY A 29 -19.01 -18.16 -35.87
N PHE A 30 -18.51 -17.94 -37.09
CA PHE A 30 -18.52 -16.62 -37.72
C PHE A 30 -19.93 -16.12 -38.05
N ILE A 31 -20.81 -17.01 -38.52
CA ILE A 31 -22.22 -16.68 -38.80
C ILE A 31 -22.99 -16.34 -37.51
N ILE A 32 -22.79 -17.11 -36.44
CA ILE A 32 -23.42 -16.85 -35.14
C ILE A 32 -22.94 -15.51 -34.56
N ASN A 33 -21.64 -15.21 -34.66
CA ASN A 33 -21.09 -13.95 -34.17
C ASN A 33 -21.64 -12.76 -34.97
N ARG A 34 -21.79 -12.89 -36.30
CA ARG A 34 -22.45 -11.86 -37.12
C ARG A 34 -23.92 -11.64 -36.76
N ARG A 35 -24.67 -12.70 -36.42
CA ARG A 35 -26.06 -12.58 -35.97
C ARG A 35 -26.17 -11.87 -34.60
N LYS A 36 -25.32 -12.22 -33.63
CA LYS A 36 -25.26 -11.51 -32.33
C LYS A 36 -24.94 -10.02 -32.51
N THR A 37 -24.03 -9.69 -33.43
CA THR A 37 -23.67 -8.29 -33.71
C THR A 37 -24.81 -7.51 -34.40
N ALA A 38 -25.69 -8.20 -35.13
CA ALA A 38 -26.88 -7.62 -35.75
C ALA A 38 -28.04 -7.43 -34.75
N GLU A 39 -28.21 -8.35 -33.79
CA GLU A 39 -29.19 -8.21 -32.71
C GLU A 39 -28.85 -7.05 -31.77
N ILE A 40 -27.58 -6.87 -31.40
CA ILE A 40 -27.13 -5.75 -30.57
C ILE A 40 -27.41 -4.39 -31.23
N LYS A 41 -27.35 -4.30 -32.57
CA LYS A 41 -27.69 -3.07 -33.31
C LYS A 41 -29.19 -2.79 -33.41
N ASN A 42 -30.03 -3.82 -33.33
CA ASN A 42 -31.49 -3.64 -33.36
C ASN A 42 -32.06 -3.25 -31.99
N ASP A 43 -31.41 -3.66 -30.89
CA ASP A 43 -31.80 -3.28 -29.53
C ASP A 43 -31.39 -1.84 -29.16
N GLU A 44 -30.32 -1.30 -29.75
CA GLU A 44 -30.00 0.13 -29.64
C GLU A 44 -31.04 1.02 -30.33
N HIS A 45 -31.74 0.52 -31.34
CA HIS A 45 -32.75 1.29 -32.09
C HIS A 45 -34.15 1.29 -31.48
N LYS A 46 -34.44 0.45 -30.48
CA LYS A 46 -35.77 0.37 -29.83
C LYS A 46 -35.90 1.11 -28.50
N LYS A 47 -34.81 1.66 -27.95
CA LYS A 47 -34.82 2.35 -26.64
C LYS A 47 -35.09 3.85 -26.70
N ASP A 48 -35.16 4.45 -27.88
CA ASP A 48 -35.36 5.90 -28.05
C ASP A 48 -36.83 6.33 -28.31
N ASP A 49 -37.77 5.39 -28.46
CA ASP A 49 -39.15 5.67 -28.92
C ASP A 49 -40.22 5.66 -27.82
N ASN A 50 -39.94 6.10 -26.58
CA ASN A 50 -41.01 6.22 -25.57
C ASN A 50 -40.79 7.28 -24.49
N ILE A 51 -40.78 8.56 -24.87
CA ILE A 51 -41.06 9.67 -23.93
C ILE A 51 -41.90 10.77 -24.63
N ASN A 52 -43.10 10.98 -24.07
CA ASN A 52 -43.98 12.17 -24.09
C ASN A 52 -45.08 12.34 -25.16
N SER A 53 -46.30 12.10 -24.69
CA SER A 53 -47.55 12.77 -25.09
C SER A 53 -47.61 14.20 -24.53
N SER A 54 -47.89 15.19 -25.39
CA SER A 54 -49.01 16.15 -25.29
C SER A 54 -48.67 17.55 -25.87
N THR A 55 -49.52 17.97 -26.82
CA THR A 55 -50.01 19.33 -27.13
C THR A 55 -49.14 20.38 -27.88
N GLU A 56 -49.66 20.70 -29.08
CA GLU A 56 -49.83 22.02 -29.74
C GLU A 56 -48.70 22.72 -30.52
N VAL A 57 -49.12 23.22 -31.69
CA VAL A 57 -48.50 23.87 -32.87
C VAL A 57 -48.73 25.41 -32.73
N PRO A 58 -48.04 26.40 -33.39
CA PRO A 58 -47.34 26.37 -34.69
C PRO A 58 -45.96 27.02 -34.84
N GLU A 59 -45.31 26.57 -35.91
CA GLU A 59 -44.42 27.21 -36.88
C GLU A 59 -44.09 28.71 -36.77
N GLN A 60 -42.81 29.05 -36.96
CA GLN A 60 -42.36 29.96 -38.02
C GLN A 60 -40.83 29.87 -38.29
N ASN A 61 -40.51 29.61 -39.57
CA ASN A 61 -39.35 30.01 -40.39
C ASN A 61 -38.04 30.47 -39.71
N GLU A 62 -36.91 29.82 -40.06
CA GLU A 62 -35.96 30.35 -41.07
C GLU A 62 -34.63 29.56 -41.11
N ASN A 63 -34.20 29.27 -42.34
CA ASN A 63 -32.82 29.28 -42.85
C ASN A 63 -31.74 28.33 -42.30
N SER A 64 -31.32 27.46 -43.22
CA SER A 64 -30.22 26.51 -43.21
C SER A 64 -28.83 27.09 -42.94
N VAL A 65 -28.08 26.49 -42.01
CA VAL A 65 -26.61 26.40 -42.10
C VAL A 65 -26.15 25.00 -41.63
N ALA A 66 -25.34 24.36 -42.47
CA ALA A 66 -24.84 23.00 -42.31
C ALA A 66 -24.03 22.78 -41.03
N ILE A 67 -24.45 21.83 -40.19
CA ILE A 67 -23.67 21.33 -39.05
C ILE A 67 -23.05 19.98 -39.41
N LYS A 68 -21.72 19.97 -39.51
CA LYS A 68 -20.89 18.78 -39.64
C LYS A 68 -21.18 17.78 -38.51
N ARG A 69 -21.45 16.53 -38.88
CA ARG A 69 -21.64 15.38 -37.98
C ARG A 69 -20.50 15.30 -36.94
N GLY A 70 -20.86 15.57 -35.68
CA GLY A 70 -19.98 15.43 -34.54
C GLY A 70 -19.68 13.95 -34.26
N LYS A 71 -18.40 13.60 -34.28
CA LYS A 71 -17.88 12.30 -33.83
C LYS A 71 -18.18 12.11 -32.34
N ASN A 72 -18.68 10.93 -31.99
CA ASN A 72 -18.88 10.42 -30.63
C ASN A 72 -17.78 10.85 -29.64
N LYS A 73 -18.09 11.81 -28.77
CA LYS A 73 -17.33 12.06 -27.55
C LYS A 73 -17.66 10.94 -26.57
N LYS A 74 -16.74 9.99 -26.39
CA LYS A 74 -16.70 9.16 -25.17
C LYS A 74 -16.82 10.10 -23.96
N ARG A 75 -17.84 9.91 -23.12
CA ARG A 75 -17.94 10.53 -21.80
C ARG A 75 -16.62 10.28 -21.07
N ARG A 76 -15.80 11.31 -20.92
CA ARG A 76 -14.76 11.31 -19.89
C ARG A 76 -15.50 11.45 -18.58
N GLU A 77 -15.53 10.39 -17.79
CA GLU A 77 -15.85 10.52 -16.37
C GLU A 77 -14.88 11.55 -15.80
N ILE A 78 -15.42 12.68 -15.36
CA ILE A 78 -14.65 13.69 -14.64
C ILE A 78 -14.41 13.09 -13.27
N GLN A 79 -13.28 12.41 -13.07
CA GLN A 79 -12.80 12.08 -11.74
C GLN A 79 -12.67 13.41 -10.98
N GLN A 80 -13.56 13.65 -10.03
CA GLN A 80 -13.43 14.76 -9.10
C GLN A 80 -12.10 14.59 -8.38
N GLU A 81 -11.18 15.52 -8.61
CA GLU A 81 -9.89 15.51 -7.95
C GLU A 81 -10.13 15.83 -6.47
N PHE A 82 -10.05 14.81 -5.61
CA PHE A 82 -10.17 14.97 -4.17
C PHE A 82 -9.20 16.07 -3.72
N THR A 83 -9.71 17.06 -2.99
CA THR A 83 -8.91 18.14 -2.42
C THR A 83 -9.27 18.33 -0.97
N HIS A 84 -8.25 18.44 -0.12
CA HIS A 84 -8.39 18.69 1.32
C HIS A 84 -7.35 19.73 1.73
N PRO A 85 -7.63 20.63 2.71
CA PRO A 85 -6.68 21.65 3.14
C PRO A 85 -5.33 21.09 3.61
N TRP A 86 -5.33 19.88 4.15
CA TRP A 86 -4.12 19.21 4.63
C TRP A 86 -3.33 18.52 3.51
N MET A 87 -3.90 18.40 2.30
CA MET A 87 -3.25 17.73 1.19
C MET A 87 -2.24 18.67 0.53
N VAL A 88 -0.97 18.26 0.53
CA VAL A 88 0.13 19.01 -0.10
C VAL A 88 0.25 18.64 -1.59
N GLY A 89 -0.18 17.44 -1.95
CA GLY A 89 -0.31 17.00 -3.33
C GLY A 89 -0.44 15.49 -3.45
N ALA A 90 -0.31 15.00 -4.68
CA ALA A 90 -0.36 13.58 -4.99
C ALA A 90 0.76 13.16 -5.96
N LEU A 91 1.40 12.02 -5.70
CA LEU A 91 2.33 11.39 -6.62
C LEU A 91 1.52 10.65 -7.68
N LYS A 92 1.54 11.20 -8.91
CA LYS A 92 0.89 10.63 -10.09
C LYS A 92 1.96 10.06 -11.01
N GLY A 93 1.74 8.85 -11.50
CA GLY A 93 2.67 8.16 -12.40
C GLY A 93 2.26 6.72 -12.66
N HIS A 94 1.69 6.07 -11.64
CA HIS A 94 1.13 4.74 -11.78
C HIS A 94 -0.17 4.74 -12.60
N THR A 95 -0.34 3.72 -13.43
CA THR A 95 -1.55 3.49 -14.24
C THR A 95 -2.48 2.43 -13.64
N GLY A 96 -1.98 1.68 -12.66
CA GLY A 96 -2.67 0.64 -11.90
C GLY A 96 -2.67 0.96 -10.41
N THR A 97 -3.30 0.09 -9.62
CA THR A 97 -3.46 0.28 -8.18
C THR A 97 -2.11 0.19 -7.47
N VAL A 98 -1.77 1.17 -6.63
CA VAL A 98 -0.57 1.18 -5.79
C VAL A 98 -0.81 0.22 -4.63
N LEU A 99 0.06 -0.78 -4.51
CA LEU A 99 -0.09 -1.88 -3.55
C LEU A 99 0.72 -1.64 -2.28
N ASP A 100 1.94 -1.10 -2.40
CA ASP A 100 2.80 -0.82 -1.25
C ASP A 100 3.65 0.43 -1.49
N ILE A 101 4.00 1.09 -0.38
CA ILE A 101 4.85 2.28 -0.33
C ILE A 101 5.82 2.17 0.84
N LYS A 102 7.13 2.36 0.59
CA LYS A 102 8.16 2.32 1.63
C LYS A 102 9.24 3.37 1.42
N PHE A 103 9.59 4.06 2.50
CA PHE A 103 10.74 4.96 2.55
C PHE A 103 12.06 4.18 2.60
N SER A 104 13.11 4.81 2.07
CA SER A 104 14.48 4.42 2.33
C SER A 104 14.87 4.73 3.78
N SER A 105 15.83 3.99 4.34
CA SER A 105 16.28 4.20 5.71
C SER A 105 16.88 5.59 5.97
N ASP A 106 17.33 6.29 4.92
CA ASP A 106 17.81 7.67 5.00
C ASP A 106 16.71 8.72 4.82
N GLY A 107 15.46 8.31 4.58
CA GLY A 107 14.31 9.20 4.36
C GLY A 107 14.40 10.04 3.08
N LYS A 108 15.36 9.79 2.19
CA LYS A 108 15.58 10.60 0.97
C LYS A 108 14.77 10.11 -0.24
N TYR A 109 14.34 8.86 -0.20
CA TYR A 109 13.61 8.23 -1.28
C TYR A 109 12.37 7.51 -0.78
N LEU A 110 11.35 7.47 -1.63
CA LEU A 110 10.16 6.67 -1.45
C LEU A 110 10.07 5.70 -2.61
N SER A 111 9.83 4.43 -2.32
CA SER A 111 9.51 3.40 -3.30
C SER A 111 8.01 3.16 -3.30
N SER A 112 7.45 2.93 -4.48
CA SER A 112 6.06 2.51 -4.64
C SER A 112 5.96 1.43 -5.71
N CYS A 113 5.15 0.41 -5.45
CA CYS A 113 4.84 -0.63 -6.42
C CYS A 113 3.35 -0.67 -6.73
N ALA A 114 3.00 -1.07 -7.95
CA ALA A 114 1.61 -1.12 -8.39
C ALA A 114 1.34 -2.28 -9.35
N GLU A 115 0.05 -2.55 -9.57
CA GLU A 115 -0.46 -3.55 -10.54
C GLU A 115 -0.09 -3.24 -11.99
N ASP A 116 0.42 -2.04 -12.28
CA ASP A 116 0.88 -1.66 -13.62
C ASP A 116 2.25 -2.21 -14.01
N GLN A 117 2.77 -3.18 -13.25
CA GLN A 117 4.05 -3.82 -13.48
C GLN A 117 5.23 -2.85 -13.35
N THR A 118 5.07 -1.80 -12.54
CA THR A 118 6.13 -0.83 -12.30
C THR A 118 6.42 -0.61 -10.82
N VAL A 119 7.68 -0.30 -10.56
CA VAL A 119 8.14 0.30 -9.32
C VAL A 119 8.61 1.71 -9.63
N HIS A 120 8.14 2.68 -8.85
CA HIS A 120 8.62 4.04 -8.93
C HIS A 120 9.47 4.38 -7.71
N ILE A 121 10.59 5.07 -7.93
CA ILE A 121 11.39 5.67 -6.88
C ILE A 121 11.26 7.20 -6.97
N TRP A 122 10.77 7.80 -5.90
CA TRP A 122 10.49 9.22 -5.76
C TRP A 122 11.55 9.87 -4.86
N CYS A 123 11.92 11.11 -5.17
CA CYS A 123 12.75 11.93 -4.27
C CYS A 123 11.86 12.57 -3.20
N THR A 124 12.21 12.43 -1.92
CA THR A 124 11.37 12.96 -0.83
C THR A 124 11.42 14.49 -0.73
N LYS A 125 12.54 15.09 -1.11
CA LYS A 125 12.68 16.56 -1.17
C LYS A 125 11.69 17.21 -2.15
N ASP A 126 11.28 16.47 -3.18
CA ASP A 126 10.38 16.96 -4.22
C ASP A 126 8.91 16.62 -3.94
N LEU A 127 8.57 16.01 -2.79
CA LEU A 127 7.19 15.62 -2.45
C LEU A 127 6.23 16.81 -2.48
N ALA A 128 6.67 17.97 -1.98
CA ALA A 128 5.88 19.20 -1.98
C ALA A 128 5.95 20.00 -3.32
N SER A 129 6.87 19.64 -4.23
CA SER A 129 7.06 20.34 -5.50
C SER A 129 6.02 19.93 -6.55
N LYS A 130 5.69 20.83 -7.48
CA LYS A 130 4.82 20.54 -8.63
C LYS A 130 5.51 19.67 -9.70
N ASN A 131 6.83 19.80 -9.85
CA ASN A 131 7.61 19.08 -10.88
C ASN A 131 8.34 17.88 -10.28
N ARG A 132 7.58 16.82 -10.00
CA ARG A 132 8.10 15.59 -9.39
C ARG A 132 8.77 14.72 -10.44
N LYS A 133 10.02 14.35 -10.19
CA LYS A 133 10.72 13.32 -10.97
C LYS A 133 10.69 12.01 -10.21
N SER A 134 10.40 10.93 -10.92
CA SER A 134 10.52 9.57 -10.43
C SER A 134 11.33 8.73 -11.40
N LEU A 135 12.06 7.77 -10.84
CA LEU A 135 12.67 6.70 -11.62
C LEU A 135 11.61 5.60 -11.77
N ARG A 136 11.17 5.36 -13.00
CA ARG A 136 10.28 4.26 -13.34
C ARG A 136 11.10 3.02 -13.68
N ILE A 137 10.76 1.91 -13.02
CA ILE A 137 11.38 0.60 -13.20
C ILE A 137 10.27 -0.34 -13.62
N ASN A 138 10.41 -0.98 -14.77
CA ASN A 138 9.44 -1.96 -15.24
C ASN A 138 9.84 -3.35 -14.72
N ILE A 139 8.86 -4.12 -14.30
CA ILE A 139 9.01 -5.52 -13.92
C ILE A 139 8.47 -6.34 -15.08
N ASP A 140 9.31 -7.23 -15.62
CA ASP A 140 8.93 -7.99 -16.80
C ASP A 140 7.87 -9.03 -16.46
N TRP A 141 6.72 -8.93 -17.14
CA TRP A 141 5.60 -9.89 -17.11
C TRP A 141 4.98 -10.19 -15.74
N ASP A 142 5.26 -9.36 -14.73
CA ASP A 142 4.74 -9.51 -13.37
C ASP A 142 4.62 -8.13 -12.69
N HIS A 143 3.92 -8.06 -11.56
CA HIS A 143 3.83 -6.87 -10.73
C HIS A 143 4.33 -7.16 -9.31
N ALA A 144 4.83 -6.12 -8.65
CA ALA A 144 5.30 -6.24 -7.27
C ALA A 144 4.17 -5.97 -6.28
N THR A 145 3.99 -6.87 -5.31
CA THR A 145 2.99 -6.71 -4.23
C THR A 145 3.57 -6.00 -3.00
N HIS A 146 4.86 -6.19 -2.74
CA HIS A 146 5.60 -5.56 -1.64
C HIS A 146 6.91 -5.01 -2.18
N VAL A 147 7.38 -3.90 -1.59
CA VAL A 147 8.67 -3.28 -1.93
C VAL A 147 9.38 -2.81 -0.67
N LYS A 148 10.69 -3.02 -0.55
CA LYS A 148 11.45 -2.52 0.61
C LYS A 148 12.88 -2.14 0.23
N PHE A 149 13.33 -0.97 0.64
CA PHE A 149 14.73 -0.57 0.49
C PHE A 149 15.64 -1.36 1.41
N SER A 150 16.86 -1.64 0.93
CA SER A 150 17.93 -2.09 1.81
C SER A 150 18.32 -0.99 2.80
N PRO A 151 18.79 -1.35 4.01
CA PRO A 151 19.21 -0.36 5.01
C PRO A 151 20.32 0.58 4.54
N ASP A 152 21.17 0.12 3.61
CA ASP A 152 22.23 0.92 3.01
C ASP A 152 21.77 1.84 1.86
N GLY A 153 20.50 1.72 1.43
CA GLY A 153 19.90 2.51 0.36
C GLY A 153 20.52 2.27 -1.03
N LYS A 154 21.28 1.18 -1.22
CA LYS A 154 21.90 0.82 -2.51
C LYS A 154 21.09 -0.19 -3.30
N ALA A 155 20.12 -0.85 -2.67
CA ALA A 155 19.26 -1.82 -3.29
C ALA A 155 17.83 -1.69 -2.77
N PHE A 156 16.91 -2.39 -3.42
CA PHE A 156 15.60 -2.67 -2.87
C PHE A 156 15.19 -4.10 -3.24
N ILE A 157 14.30 -4.67 -2.46
CA ILE A 157 13.71 -5.98 -2.70
C ILE A 157 12.25 -5.79 -3.12
N ILE A 158 11.78 -6.67 -4.01
CA ILE A 158 10.37 -6.77 -4.37
C ILE A 158 9.89 -8.20 -4.18
N HIS A 159 8.61 -8.34 -3.92
CA HIS A 159 7.91 -9.60 -4.02
C HIS A 159 7.09 -9.61 -5.31
N LYS A 160 7.36 -10.58 -6.19
CA LYS A 160 6.62 -10.79 -7.45
C LYS A 160 5.33 -11.55 -7.18
N SER A 161 4.22 -11.06 -7.71
CA SER A 161 2.88 -11.61 -7.47
C SER A 161 2.71 -13.01 -8.06
N PHE A 162 2.98 -13.19 -9.36
CA PHE A 162 2.81 -14.49 -10.03
C PHE A 162 3.98 -15.44 -9.77
N GLY A 163 5.21 -14.91 -9.73
CA GLY A 163 6.40 -15.71 -9.44
C GLY A 163 6.48 -16.23 -7.99
N ASN A 164 5.74 -15.60 -7.07
CA ASN A 164 5.79 -15.81 -5.61
C ASN A 164 7.23 -15.88 -5.08
N ASN A 165 8.08 -15.00 -5.59
CA ASN A 165 9.50 -15.00 -5.30
C ASN A 165 10.02 -13.58 -5.07
N ILE A 166 11.17 -13.51 -4.40
CA ILE A 166 11.80 -12.24 -4.01
C ILE A 166 12.86 -11.91 -5.04
N VAL A 167 12.86 -10.67 -5.54
CA VAL A 167 13.87 -10.17 -6.47
C VAL A 167 14.56 -8.97 -5.87
N VAL A 168 15.89 -8.99 -5.90
CA VAL A 168 16.75 -7.91 -5.42
C VAL A 168 17.17 -7.06 -6.60
N TYR A 169 16.90 -5.76 -6.52
CA TYR A 169 17.30 -4.76 -7.50
C TYR A 169 18.43 -3.89 -6.95
N GLY A 170 19.54 -3.83 -7.67
CA GLY A 170 20.65 -2.94 -7.38
C GLY A 170 20.42 -1.57 -8.00
N LEU A 171 20.65 -0.50 -7.23
CA LEU A 171 20.46 0.87 -7.65
C LEU A 171 21.77 1.54 -8.05
N LYS A 172 21.80 2.16 -9.23
CA LYS A 172 22.94 2.96 -9.69
C LYS A 172 22.63 4.45 -9.54
N LYS A 173 23.48 5.19 -8.82
CA LYS A 173 23.34 6.64 -8.60
C LYS A 173 24.08 7.45 -9.68
N LYS A 174 23.51 8.61 -10.04
CA LYS A 174 24.22 9.67 -10.77
C LYS A 174 25.29 10.27 -9.86
N PRO A 175 26.32 10.92 -10.44
CA PRO A 175 27.24 11.77 -9.68
C PRO A 175 26.50 12.85 -8.86
N ASN A 176 25.34 13.32 -9.37
CA ASN A 176 24.47 14.30 -8.70
C ASN A 176 23.57 13.69 -7.60
N GLY A 177 23.73 12.42 -7.26
CA GLY A 177 23.06 11.75 -6.13
C GLY A 177 21.71 11.07 -6.42
N PHE A 178 20.98 11.43 -7.47
CA PHE A 178 19.70 10.75 -7.83
C PHE A 178 19.93 9.41 -8.56
N PHE A 179 19.01 8.45 -8.44
CA PHE A 179 19.13 7.16 -9.12
C PHE A 179 18.94 7.26 -10.64
N ILE A 180 19.73 6.50 -11.39
CA ILE A 180 19.69 6.44 -12.86
C ILE A 180 18.87 5.26 -13.32
N SER A 181 19.12 4.11 -12.70
CA SER A 181 18.53 2.84 -13.07
C SER A 181 18.56 1.88 -11.89
N ALA A 182 17.65 0.91 -11.95
CA ALA A 182 17.68 -0.27 -11.13
C ALA A 182 17.81 -1.48 -12.05
N THR A 183 18.63 -2.45 -11.67
CA THR A 183 18.79 -3.71 -12.41
C THR A 183 18.58 -4.89 -11.48
N PRO A 184 17.91 -5.97 -11.90
CA PRO A 184 17.82 -7.18 -11.10
C PRO A 184 19.23 -7.74 -10.89
N VAL A 185 19.57 -8.08 -9.65
CA VAL A 185 20.89 -8.61 -9.25
C VAL A 185 20.76 -10.05 -8.77
N LEU A 186 19.73 -10.33 -7.96
CA LEU A 186 19.47 -11.66 -7.41
C LEU A 186 17.98 -11.97 -7.49
N GLU A 187 17.66 -13.23 -7.70
CA GLU A 187 16.31 -13.77 -7.65
C GLU A 187 16.32 -14.97 -6.71
N TYR A 188 15.51 -14.91 -5.65
CA TYR A 188 15.44 -15.98 -4.66
C TYR A 188 14.48 -17.06 -5.16
N GLN A 189 14.73 -18.30 -4.73
CA GLN A 189 13.83 -19.40 -5.06
C GLN A 189 12.47 -19.22 -4.37
N LYS A 190 11.40 -19.61 -5.07
CA LYS A 190 10.07 -19.75 -4.45
C LYS A 190 10.14 -20.80 -3.33
N LYS A 191 9.85 -20.39 -2.10
CA LYS A 191 9.77 -21.27 -0.91
C LYS A 191 8.43 -21.19 -0.19
N HIS A 192 7.64 -20.15 -0.45
CA HIS A 192 6.25 -20.09 -0.01
C HIS A 192 5.37 -20.75 -1.06
N ASP A 193 4.47 -21.62 -0.61
CA ASP A 193 3.45 -22.22 -1.46
C ASP A 193 2.29 -21.24 -1.67
N ASP A 194 1.99 -20.44 -0.64
CA ASP A 194 0.93 -19.42 -0.62
C ASP A 194 1.46 -17.99 -0.81
N ASP A 195 0.52 -17.07 -1.02
CA ASP A 195 0.80 -15.64 -1.17
C ASP A 195 1.47 -15.05 0.08
N ILE A 196 2.46 -14.18 -0.14
CA ILE A 196 3.15 -13.46 0.92
C ILE A 196 2.33 -12.25 1.38
N ILE A 197 1.96 -12.24 2.67
CA ILE A 197 1.19 -11.16 3.30
C ILE A 197 2.08 -10.04 3.87
N GLY A 198 3.37 -10.32 4.09
CA GLY A 198 4.33 -9.36 4.60
C GLY A 198 5.76 -9.74 4.24
N MET A 199 6.53 -8.74 3.83
CA MET A 199 7.94 -8.84 3.51
C MET A 199 8.66 -7.63 4.10
N ASP A 200 9.77 -7.87 4.81
CA ASP A 200 10.59 -6.79 5.34
C ASP A 200 12.06 -7.19 5.47
N ILE A 201 12.95 -6.20 5.50
CA ILE A 201 14.39 -6.38 5.70
C ILE A 201 14.78 -5.85 7.07
N ALA A 202 15.61 -6.60 7.77
CA ALA A 202 16.13 -6.17 9.06
C ALA A 202 16.99 -4.91 8.89
N CYS A 203 16.85 -3.96 9.82
CA CYS A 203 17.61 -2.70 9.80
C CYS A 203 19.12 -2.89 9.93
N ASN A 204 19.55 -3.98 10.58
CA ASN A 204 20.94 -4.39 10.64
C ASN A 204 21.48 -4.89 9.29
N GLY A 205 20.60 -5.09 8.30
CA GLY A 205 20.94 -5.60 6.97
C GLY A 205 21.47 -7.02 7.00
N ARG A 206 20.97 -7.88 7.90
CA ARG A 206 21.48 -9.26 8.05
C ARG A 206 20.52 -10.33 7.57
N PHE A 207 19.22 -10.04 7.59
CA PHE A 207 18.21 -11.00 7.18
C PHE A 207 16.99 -10.32 6.58
N ILE A 208 16.24 -11.10 5.81
CA ILE A 208 14.92 -10.74 5.29
C ILE A 208 13.91 -11.67 5.95
N MET A 209 12.72 -11.16 6.24
CA MET A 209 11.62 -11.95 6.78
C MET A 209 10.47 -11.89 5.79
N THR A 210 9.91 -13.06 5.48
CA THR A 210 8.65 -13.17 4.74
C THR A 210 7.65 -14.02 5.49
N CYS A 211 6.39 -13.61 5.42
CA CYS A 211 5.28 -14.31 6.04
C CYS A 211 4.26 -14.68 4.96
N GLY A 212 3.97 -15.97 4.84
CA GLY A 212 2.93 -16.50 3.98
C GLY A 212 1.55 -16.39 4.63
N LYS A 213 0.51 -16.49 3.82
CA LYS A 213 -0.89 -16.49 4.30
C LYS A 213 -1.21 -17.68 5.20
N SER A 214 -0.54 -18.82 5.00
CA SER A 214 -0.72 -20.05 5.78
C SER A 214 0.16 -20.12 7.03
N ASN A 215 0.52 -18.96 7.60
CA ASN A 215 1.24 -18.82 8.88
C ASN A 215 2.72 -19.27 8.85
N ASP A 216 3.24 -19.62 7.67
CA ASP A 216 4.65 -19.89 7.41
C ASP A 216 5.45 -18.59 7.49
N LEU A 217 6.38 -18.52 8.44
CA LEU A 217 7.38 -17.47 8.54
C LEU A 217 8.72 -18.02 8.05
N ILE A 218 9.32 -17.35 7.06
CA ILE A 218 10.64 -17.73 6.53
C ILE A 218 11.61 -16.58 6.74
N ILE A 219 12.76 -16.91 7.31
CA ILE A 219 13.88 -16.00 7.52
C ILE A 219 14.98 -16.37 6.54
N TRP A 220 15.46 -15.37 5.80
CA TRP A 220 16.40 -15.51 4.71
C TRP A 220 17.68 -14.74 5.01
N ASP A 221 18.81 -15.26 4.54
CA ASP A 221 20.02 -14.45 4.37
C ASP A 221 19.86 -13.51 3.17
N LEU A 222 20.68 -12.45 3.10
CA LEU A 222 20.74 -11.53 1.97
C LEU A 222 21.15 -12.19 0.65
N LYS A 223 21.74 -13.39 0.71
CA LYS A 223 22.07 -14.19 -0.47
C LYS A 223 20.89 -15.00 -1.01
N GLY A 224 19.78 -15.07 -0.28
CA GLY A 224 18.59 -15.85 -0.65
C GLY A 224 18.56 -17.27 -0.12
N GLU A 225 19.46 -17.62 0.80
CA GLU A 225 19.41 -18.89 1.53
C GLU A 225 18.40 -18.81 2.68
N VAL A 226 17.69 -19.91 2.94
CA VAL A 226 16.74 -19.99 4.05
C VAL A 226 17.50 -20.32 5.33
N LEU A 227 17.46 -19.42 6.31
CA LEU A 227 18.06 -19.59 7.62
C LEU A 227 17.14 -20.36 8.57
N ALA A 228 15.84 -20.04 8.55
CA ALA A 228 14.83 -20.72 9.35
C ALA A 228 13.47 -20.70 8.67
N LYS A 229 12.69 -21.77 8.87
CA LYS A 229 11.26 -21.84 8.57
C LYS A 229 10.52 -22.12 9.88
N ILE A 230 9.58 -21.25 10.22
CA ILE A 230 8.85 -21.28 11.48
C ILE A 230 7.37 -21.27 11.14
N ASP A 231 6.64 -22.28 11.59
CA ASP A 231 5.19 -22.23 11.58
C ASP A 231 4.75 -21.52 12.87
N THR A 232 4.00 -20.43 12.72
CA THR A 232 3.49 -19.68 13.88
C THR A 232 2.31 -20.38 14.57
N ILE A 233 1.74 -21.43 13.95
CA ILE A 233 0.61 -22.22 14.46
C ILE A 233 -0.55 -21.30 14.89
N LEU A 234 -0.76 -20.24 14.11
CA LEU A 234 -1.88 -19.32 14.26
C LEU A 234 -3.04 -19.77 13.36
N GLY A 235 -4.24 -19.25 13.59
CA GLY A 235 -5.36 -19.49 12.67
C GLY A 235 -5.16 -18.77 11.34
N SER A 236 -5.19 -17.44 11.39
CA SER A 236 -5.03 -16.56 10.22
C SER A 236 -4.11 -15.40 10.56
N THR A 237 -2.96 -15.31 9.89
CA THR A 237 -2.09 -14.14 9.92
C THR A 237 -2.54 -13.09 8.91
N HIS A 238 -2.76 -11.85 9.36
CA HIS A 238 -3.18 -10.75 8.48
C HIS A 238 -2.03 -9.86 8.00
N ARG A 239 -0.98 -9.70 8.81
CA ARG A 239 0.17 -8.86 8.50
C ARG A 239 1.41 -9.35 9.24
N ALA A 240 2.58 -9.10 8.64
CA ALA A 240 3.87 -9.24 9.29
C ALA A 240 4.76 -8.03 8.95
N LYS A 241 5.52 -7.53 9.92
CA LYS A 241 6.46 -6.40 9.79
C LYS A 241 7.67 -6.64 10.68
N ILE A 242 8.85 -6.16 10.28
CA ILE A 242 10.04 -6.15 11.15
C ILE A 242 10.12 -4.79 11.86
N SER A 243 10.49 -4.81 13.13
CA SER A 243 10.74 -3.57 13.90
C SER A 243 11.97 -2.82 13.35
N PRO A 244 11.92 -1.48 13.22
CA PRO A 244 13.04 -0.66 12.74
C PRO A 244 14.37 -0.82 13.48
N CYS A 245 14.40 -1.24 14.76
CA CYS A 245 15.66 -1.45 15.49
C CYS A 245 16.06 -2.93 15.65
N GLY A 246 15.32 -3.86 15.03
CA GLY A 246 15.66 -5.29 15.03
C GLY A 246 15.48 -5.97 16.39
N LEU A 247 14.51 -5.51 17.18
CA LEU A 247 14.30 -5.91 18.57
C LEU A 247 13.81 -7.35 18.77
N TRP A 248 13.56 -8.10 17.69
CA TRP A 248 12.96 -9.44 17.77
C TRP A 248 13.93 -10.51 17.26
N GLN A 249 14.15 -11.49 18.13
CA GLN A 249 15.40 -12.23 18.28
C GLN A 249 15.63 -13.23 17.15
N VAL A 250 16.13 -12.74 16.02
CA VAL A 250 16.99 -13.55 15.15
C VAL A 250 18.39 -13.48 15.76
N GLY A 251 18.72 -14.49 16.55
CA GLY A 251 19.99 -14.62 17.24
C GLY A 251 21.11 -14.87 16.25
N PHE A 252 22.17 -14.08 16.35
CA PHE A 252 23.40 -14.30 15.60
C PHE A 252 24.61 -14.40 16.54
N SER A 253 25.67 -15.08 16.10
CA SER A 253 26.97 -15.07 16.78
C SER A 253 27.65 -13.71 16.66
N LYS A 254 28.64 -13.46 17.53
CA LYS A 254 29.54 -12.29 17.42
C LYS A 254 30.29 -12.27 16.09
N THR A 255 30.45 -13.43 15.44
CA THR A 255 31.16 -13.61 14.18
C THR A 255 30.30 -13.40 12.94
N GLY A 256 28.97 -13.33 13.06
CA GLY A 256 28.09 -13.09 11.91
C GLY A 256 27.09 -14.21 11.61
N ASP A 257 27.25 -15.36 12.24
CA ASP A 257 26.54 -16.60 11.88
C ASP A 257 25.17 -16.67 12.55
N PHE A 258 24.18 -17.20 11.83
CA PHE A 258 22.84 -17.43 12.37
C PHE A 258 22.89 -18.47 13.49
N LYS A 259 22.18 -18.22 14.60
CA LYS A 259 22.07 -19.15 15.73
C LYS A 259 20.68 -19.75 15.84
N GLN A 260 19.70 -18.92 16.18
CA GLN A 260 18.34 -19.37 16.47
C GLN A 260 17.36 -18.23 16.31
N VAL A 261 16.07 -18.56 16.26
CA VAL A 261 14.99 -17.59 16.24
C VAL A 261 14.07 -17.92 17.40
N ASP A 262 13.98 -17.00 18.35
CA ASP A 262 13.20 -17.19 19.55
C ASP A 262 11.96 -16.29 19.53
N LYS A 263 10.85 -16.85 20.02
CA LYS A 263 9.64 -16.07 20.27
C LYS A 263 9.86 -15.21 21.51
N ALA A 264 9.90 -13.89 21.33
CA ALA A 264 10.12 -12.97 22.44
C ALA A 264 8.94 -12.92 23.43
N PHE A 265 7.71 -12.72 22.94
CA PHE A 265 6.51 -12.70 23.77
C PHE A 265 5.24 -12.92 22.96
N THR A 266 4.09 -12.93 23.66
CA THR A 266 2.76 -12.83 23.06
C THR A 266 2.04 -11.61 23.61
N LEU A 267 1.59 -10.72 22.74
CA LEU A 267 0.77 -9.59 23.16
C LEU A 267 -0.68 -10.02 23.32
N ALA A 268 -1.11 -10.15 24.57
CA ALA A 268 -2.50 -10.42 24.92
C ALA A 268 -3.29 -9.11 25.10
N GLY A 269 -4.57 -9.14 24.73
CA GLY A 269 -5.49 -8.03 25.03
C GLY A 269 -6.68 -7.98 24.08
N HIS A 270 -6.46 -8.21 22.79
CA HIS A 270 -7.53 -8.17 21.79
C HIS A 270 -8.44 -9.39 21.90
N SER A 271 -9.76 -9.15 21.83
CA SER A 271 -10.77 -10.22 21.86
C SER A 271 -11.04 -10.80 20.47
N SER A 272 -10.46 -10.20 19.43
CA SER A 272 -10.64 -10.58 18.03
C SER A 272 -9.35 -10.36 17.22
N GLY A 273 -9.36 -10.80 15.96
CA GLY A 273 -8.20 -10.74 15.06
C GLY A 273 -7.65 -9.32 14.89
N VAL A 274 -6.33 -9.19 14.91
CA VAL A 274 -5.60 -7.94 14.67
C VAL A 274 -5.45 -7.75 13.15
N TYR A 275 -5.90 -6.60 12.63
CA TYR A 275 -5.83 -6.31 11.20
C TYR A 275 -4.45 -5.85 10.77
N ASP A 276 -3.86 -4.92 11.52
CA ASP A 276 -2.55 -4.34 11.24
C ASP A 276 -1.92 -3.82 12.55
N PHE A 277 -0.61 -3.64 12.52
CA PHE A 277 0.18 -3.09 13.62
C PHE A 277 1.35 -2.28 13.07
N ASP A 278 1.86 -1.32 13.83
CA ASP A 278 3.00 -0.50 13.40
C ASP A 278 3.88 -0.09 14.59
N PHE A 279 5.14 0.22 14.32
CA PHE A 279 6.13 0.58 15.32
C PHE A 279 6.53 2.05 15.22
N SER A 280 6.93 2.63 16.35
CA SER A 280 7.67 3.90 16.36
C SER A 280 9.06 3.72 15.75
N ALA A 281 9.72 4.81 15.37
CA ALA A 281 11.01 4.74 14.69
C ALA A 281 12.12 4.12 15.56
N ASP A 282 12.03 4.29 16.87
CA ASP A 282 12.92 3.67 17.88
C ASP A 282 12.47 2.25 18.28
N SER A 283 11.30 1.80 17.81
CA SER A 283 10.61 0.57 18.23
C SER A 283 10.36 0.46 19.74
N SER A 284 10.34 1.59 20.46
CA SER A 284 9.95 1.62 21.88
C SER A 284 8.44 1.50 22.06
N THR A 285 7.66 1.93 21.07
CA THR A 285 6.21 1.90 21.12
C THR A 285 5.66 1.14 19.92
N MET A 286 4.63 0.33 20.16
CA MET A 286 3.91 -0.37 19.11
C MET A 286 2.40 -0.12 19.21
N ALA A 287 1.78 0.11 18.06
CA ALA A 287 0.34 0.30 17.92
C ALA A 287 -0.29 -0.89 17.19
N THR A 288 -1.48 -1.29 17.61
CA THR A 288 -2.25 -2.40 17.01
C THR A 288 -3.69 -1.97 16.79
N VAL A 289 -4.32 -2.45 15.73
CA VAL A 289 -5.75 -2.26 15.45
C VAL A 289 -6.41 -3.61 15.24
N SER A 290 -7.53 -3.83 15.92
CA SER A 290 -8.26 -5.10 15.86
C SER A 290 -9.69 -4.95 15.41
N LYS A 291 -10.23 -6.05 14.89
CA LYS A 291 -11.65 -6.26 14.59
C LYS A 291 -12.55 -6.10 15.82
N ASP A 292 -12.01 -6.13 17.03
CA ASP A 292 -12.76 -5.86 18.26
C ASP A 292 -13.22 -4.39 18.39
N GLY A 293 -12.87 -3.52 17.44
CA GLY A 293 -13.22 -2.09 17.45
C GLY A 293 -12.32 -1.26 18.36
N THR A 294 -11.19 -1.83 18.80
CA THR A 294 -10.19 -1.14 19.60
C THR A 294 -8.85 -1.05 18.90
N TYR A 295 -8.12 0.02 19.21
CA TYR A 295 -6.69 0.08 19.00
C TYR A 295 -5.98 0.07 20.35
N ARG A 296 -4.78 -0.51 20.40
CA ARG A 296 -3.96 -0.56 21.60
C ARG A 296 -2.54 -0.12 21.32
N LEU A 297 -1.97 0.60 22.29
CA LEU A 297 -0.58 1.02 22.34
C LEU A 297 0.15 0.24 23.44
N TYR A 298 1.34 -0.21 23.11
CA TYR A 298 2.22 -0.95 24.01
C TYR A 298 3.61 -0.32 24.01
N ASP A 299 4.22 -0.30 25.19
CA ASP A 299 5.64 -0.05 25.35
C ASP A 299 6.38 -1.38 25.16
N THR A 300 7.15 -1.42 24.07
CA THR A 300 8.00 -2.53 23.66
C THR A 300 9.47 -2.27 24.01
N ASN A 301 9.79 -1.24 24.79
CA ASN A 301 11.12 -1.08 25.34
C ASN A 301 11.30 -1.93 26.60
N VAL A 302 11.36 -3.25 26.42
CA VAL A 302 11.47 -4.21 27.53
C VAL A 302 12.71 -5.07 27.39
N GLU A 303 13.24 -5.51 28.54
CA GLU A 303 14.42 -6.37 28.59
C GLU A 303 14.03 -7.84 28.33
N TYR A 304 13.99 -8.24 27.07
CA TYR A 304 13.61 -9.59 26.64
C TYR A 304 14.41 -10.71 27.29
N GLU A 305 15.73 -10.53 27.43
CA GLU A 305 16.61 -11.53 28.04
C GLU A 305 16.24 -11.82 29.50
N LYS A 306 15.54 -10.89 30.16
CA LYS A 306 15.02 -11.06 31.53
C LYS A 306 13.57 -11.52 31.57
N GLY A 307 12.95 -11.82 30.42
CA GLY A 307 11.57 -12.28 30.32
C GLY A 307 10.53 -11.20 30.63
N GLN A 308 10.87 -9.92 30.42
CA GLN A 308 9.92 -8.83 30.66
C GLN A 308 8.90 -8.73 29.53
N ASP A 309 7.61 -8.75 29.89
CA ASP A 309 6.52 -8.54 28.94
C ASP A 309 6.31 -7.05 28.59
N PRO A 310 5.87 -6.75 27.35
CA PRO A 310 5.48 -5.40 26.95
C PRO A 310 4.44 -4.81 27.86
N ARG A 311 4.60 -3.52 28.16
CA ARG A 311 3.66 -2.82 29.03
C ARG A 311 2.53 -2.24 28.19
N PHE A 312 1.30 -2.59 28.53
CA PHE A 312 0.12 -1.92 27.99
C PHE A 312 0.13 -0.44 28.40
N LEU A 313 0.03 0.45 27.41
CA LEU A 313 -0.05 1.89 27.65
C LEU A 313 -1.50 2.33 27.69
N VAL A 314 -2.20 2.20 26.56
CA VAL A 314 -3.51 2.82 26.34
C VAL A 314 -4.30 2.02 25.31
N SER A 315 -5.63 2.00 25.46
CA SER A 315 -6.57 1.55 24.44
C SER A 315 -7.57 2.63 24.07
N GLY A 316 -7.87 2.79 22.80
CA GLY A 316 -8.96 3.63 22.32
C GLY A 316 -9.94 2.83 21.47
N LYS A 317 -11.15 3.38 21.32
CA LYS A 317 -12.16 2.84 20.40
C LYS A 317 -12.02 3.52 19.04
N TRP A 318 -12.30 2.76 17.99
CA TRP A 318 -12.44 3.28 16.64
C TRP A 318 -13.71 2.71 16.02
N GLU A 319 -14.31 3.46 15.10
CA GLU A 319 -15.55 3.06 14.44
C GLU A 319 -15.23 2.33 13.13
N ASN A 320 -15.98 1.24 12.86
CA ASN A 320 -15.99 0.39 11.65
C ASN A 320 -15.40 -1.02 11.85
N SER A 321 -15.92 -2.01 11.10
CA SER A 321 -15.58 -3.44 11.19
C SER A 321 -14.78 -3.95 9.98
N MET A 322 -14.45 -3.08 9.02
CA MET A 322 -13.71 -3.48 7.82
C MET A 322 -12.21 -3.68 8.10
N PRO A 323 -11.48 -4.42 7.26
CA PRO A 323 -10.02 -4.51 7.35
C PRO A 323 -9.40 -3.12 7.21
N THR A 324 -8.51 -2.78 8.14
CA THR A 324 -7.90 -1.44 8.22
C THR A 324 -6.38 -1.51 8.06
N LYS A 325 -5.78 -0.33 7.86
CA LYS A 325 -4.34 -0.12 7.91
C LYS A 325 -4.05 0.92 8.98
N ILE A 326 -2.90 0.76 9.60
CA ILE A 326 -2.45 1.61 10.69
C ILE A 326 -1.09 2.19 10.35
N ALA A 327 -0.89 3.45 10.70
CA ALA A 327 0.42 4.08 10.68
C ALA A 327 0.64 4.82 11.99
N LEU A 328 1.77 4.55 12.65
CA LEU A 328 2.20 5.26 13.84
C LEU A 328 3.24 6.30 13.45
N SER A 329 3.14 7.51 13.98
CA SER A 329 4.15 8.53 13.73
C SER A 329 5.51 8.12 14.31
N PRO A 330 6.64 8.58 13.73
CA PRO A 330 7.98 8.21 14.20
C PRO A 330 8.22 8.46 15.70
N ASN A 331 7.61 9.52 16.24
CA ASN A 331 7.65 9.91 17.65
C ASN A 331 6.55 9.28 18.53
N ALA A 332 5.73 8.40 17.96
CA ALA A 332 4.59 7.74 18.60
C ALA A 332 3.48 8.67 19.15
N GLU A 333 3.46 9.96 18.80
CA GLU A 333 2.45 10.93 19.30
C GLU A 333 1.12 10.90 18.51
N ILE A 334 1.14 10.46 17.25
CA ILE A 334 -0.02 10.42 16.36
C ILE A 334 -0.21 9.01 15.81
N LEU A 335 -1.45 8.53 15.88
CA LEU A 335 -1.88 7.28 15.30
C LEU A 335 -2.90 7.55 14.19
N VAL A 336 -2.70 6.96 13.02
CA VAL A 336 -3.65 7.05 11.91
C VAL A 336 -4.23 5.69 11.61
N ILE A 337 -5.56 5.63 11.52
CA ILE A 337 -6.31 4.42 11.17
C ILE A 337 -7.11 4.71 9.91
N SER A 338 -6.84 3.97 8.83
CA SER A 338 -7.70 4.00 7.63
C SER A 338 -8.85 3.03 7.79
N HIS A 339 -10.08 3.50 7.60
CA HIS A 339 -11.28 2.66 7.64
C HIS A 339 -12.19 3.02 6.46
N GLY A 340 -12.46 2.04 5.59
CA GLY A 340 -13.19 2.29 4.35
C GLY A 340 -12.47 3.31 3.47
N THR A 341 -13.09 4.47 3.25
CA THR A 341 -12.58 5.60 2.47
C THR A 341 -12.04 6.74 3.32
N ASN A 342 -11.94 6.56 4.64
CA ASN A 342 -11.64 7.62 5.59
C ASN A 342 -10.32 7.39 6.35
N LEU A 343 -9.70 8.47 6.81
CA LEU A 343 -8.53 8.46 7.71
C LEU A 343 -8.89 9.15 9.01
N SER A 344 -8.87 8.43 10.13
CA SER A 344 -8.98 9.03 11.46
C SER A 344 -7.62 9.20 12.10
N PHE A 345 -7.38 10.39 12.64
CA PHE A 345 -6.18 10.77 13.37
C PHE A 345 -6.47 10.79 14.86
N TYR A 346 -5.74 9.99 15.62
CA TYR A 346 -5.81 9.90 17.06
C TYR A 346 -4.53 10.44 17.69
N SER A 347 -4.67 11.29 18.71
CA SER A 347 -3.54 11.69 19.55
C SER A 347 -3.30 10.61 20.60
N THR A 348 -2.09 10.04 20.61
CA THR A 348 -1.71 9.01 21.59
C THR A 348 -1.45 9.61 22.98
N VAL A 349 -1.18 10.93 23.02
CA VAL A 349 -0.90 11.67 24.26
C VAL A 349 -2.16 11.77 25.13
N ASN A 350 -3.32 12.01 24.50
CA ASN A 350 -4.59 12.20 25.21
C ASN A 350 -5.62 11.10 24.92
N ASN A 351 -5.30 10.16 24.02
CA ASN A 351 -6.14 9.06 23.57
C ASN A 351 -7.49 9.50 22.98
N LYS A 352 -7.51 10.64 22.27
CA LYS A 352 -8.72 11.18 21.63
C LYS A 352 -8.56 11.26 20.12
N LEU A 353 -9.69 11.10 19.44
CA LEU A 353 -9.82 11.43 18.03
C LEU A 353 -9.66 12.95 17.87
N ASP A 354 -8.71 13.36 17.03
CA ASP A 354 -8.49 14.78 16.70
C ASP A 354 -9.32 15.16 15.46
N THR A 355 -9.19 14.41 14.37
CA THR A 355 -9.88 14.72 13.10
C THR A 355 -10.03 13.47 12.24
N THR A 356 -11.08 13.44 11.42
CA THR A 356 -11.27 12.43 10.36
C THR A 356 -11.27 13.13 9.00
N ILE A 357 -10.47 12.63 8.07
CA ILE A 357 -10.52 13.02 6.66
C ILE A 357 -11.38 12.01 5.93
N GLU A 358 -12.48 12.46 5.35
CA GLU A 358 -13.46 11.61 4.67
C GLU A 358 -13.21 11.52 3.16
N ASP A 359 -13.71 10.45 2.53
CA ASP A 359 -13.77 10.28 1.07
C ASP A 359 -12.43 10.39 0.33
N ILE A 360 -11.36 9.90 0.94
CA ILE A 360 -10.05 9.84 0.28
C ILE A 360 -9.97 8.70 -0.75
N GLY A 361 -10.83 7.68 -0.66
CA GLY A 361 -10.78 6.46 -1.47
C GLY A 361 -10.17 5.28 -0.72
N VAL A 362 -10.08 4.12 -1.37
CA VAL A 362 -9.62 2.87 -0.72
C VAL A 362 -8.11 2.94 -0.47
N VAL A 363 -7.72 2.76 0.79
CA VAL A 363 -6.32 2.84 1.22
C VAL A 363 -5.70 1.45 1.26
N ASN A 364 -4.65 1.25 0.45
CA ASN A 364 -3.91 -0.02 0.44
C ASN A 364 -2.75 -0.01 1.42
N CYS A 365 -2.06 1.13 1.55
CA CYS A 365 -0.90 1.28 2.42
C CYS A 365 -0.80 2.72 2.97
N LEU A 366 -0.36 2.81 4.22
CA LEU A 366 -0.10 4.06 4.94
C LEU A 366 1.33 4.05 5.47
N THR A 367 2.00 5.20 5.38
CA THR A 367 3.31 5.40 6.02
C THR A 367 3.52 6.86 6.33
N PHE A 368 4.17 7.13 7.46
CA PHE A 368 4.73 8.44 7.73
C PHE A 368 6.09 8.59 7.05
N ASP A 369 6.45 9.85 6.76
CA ASP A 369 7.84 10.21 6.49
C ASP A 369 8.70 10.05 7.76
N ALA A 370 10.01 9.91 7.59
CA ALA A 370 10.97 9.74 8.68
C ALA A 370 10.91 10.89 9.71
N THR A 371 10.53 12.09 9.28
CA THR A 371 10.37 13.26 10.16
C THR A 371 9.03 13.30 10.88
N GLY A 372 8.02 12.56 10.40
CA GLY A 372 6.64 12.63 10.88
C GLY A 372 5.84 13.84 10.37
N GLU A 373 6.41 14.70 9.51
CA GLU A 373 5.74 15.89 8.97
C GLU A 373 4.64 15.54 7.97
N PHE A 374 4.82 14.47 7.19
CA PHE A 374 3.89 14.04 6.16
C PHE A 374 3.41 12.61 6.38
N LEU A 375 2.11 12.39 6.13
CA LEU A 375 1.48 11.09 5.97
C LEU A 375 1.29 10.83 4.48
N LEU A 376 1.73 9.67 4.01
CA LEU A 376 1.51 9.20 2.65
C LEU A 376 0.51 8.05 2.66
N ALA A 377 -0.51 8.18 1.82
CA ALA A 377 -1.54 7.16 1.63
C ALA A 377 -1.55 6.70 0.17
N ALA A 378 -1.34 5.41 -0.05
CA ALA A 378 -1.55 4.78 -1.35
C ALA A 378 -3.05 4.58 -1.56
N VAL A 379 -3.63 5.38 -2.45
CA VAL A 379 -5.07 5.38 -2.76
C VAL A 379 -5.27 5.20 -4.25
N ASP A 380 -5.92 4.09 -4.61
CA ASP A 380 -6.08 3.66 -5.99
C ASP A 380 -4.74 3.73 -6.75
N LYS A 381 -4.63 4.61 -7.75
CA LYS A 381 -3.47 4.75 -8.64
C LYS A 381 -2.48 5.83 -8.21
N GLN A 382 -2.73 6.51 -7.10
CA GLN A 382 -1.97 7.68 -6.68
C GLN A 382 -1.52 7.54 -5.24
N ILE A 383 -0.47 8.27 -4.89
CA ILE A 383 -0.04 8.38 -3.50
C ILE A 383 -0.39 9.79 -3.04
N LYS A 384 -1.39 9.92 -2.18
CA LYS A 384 -1.81 11.20 -1.61
C LYS A 384 -0.91 11.56 -0.44
N ILE A 385 -0.47 12.82 -0.40
CA ILE A 385 0.44 13.34 0.62
C ILE A 385 -0.33 14.34 1.47
N PHE A 386 -0.46 14.02 2.75
CA PHE A 386 -1.11 14.86 3.75
C PHE A 386 -0.07 15.42 4.72
N ARG A 387 -0.20 16.68 5.07
CA ARG A 387 0.57 17.27 6.17
C ARG A 387 -0.04 16.83 7.49
N ASN A 388 0.81 16.39 8.40
CA ASN A 388 0.42 15.91 9.73
C ASN A 388 0.12 17.09 10.67
N ILE A 389 -0.99 17.78 10.43
CA ILE A 389 -1.45 18.88 11.28
C ILE A 389 -1.70 18.45 12.74
N PRO A 390 -2.30 17.27 13.00
CA PRO A 390 -2.46 16.75 14.35
C PRO A 390 -1.16 16.67 15.16
N ALA A 391 -0.01 16.42 14.53
CA ALA A 391 1.27 16.40 15.24
C ALA A 391 1.63 17.74 15.88
N TYR A 392 1.29 18.88 15.27
CA TYR A 392 1.55 20.19 15.89
C TYR A 392 0.70 20.40 17.14
N ARG A 393 -0.55 19.91 17.14
CA ARG A 393 -1.45 19.93 18.30
C ARG A 393 -0.93 19.02 19.41
N ALA A 394 -0.61 17.77 19.07
CA ALA A 394 -0.06 16.80 20.02
C ALA A 394 1.29 17.28 20.61
N ALA A 395 2.14 17.91 19.81
CA ALA A 395 3.40 18.48 20.27
C ALA A 395 3.19 19.62 21.29
N ILE A 396 2.17 20.47 21.10
CA ILE A 396 1.80 21.51 22.08
C ILE A 396 1.34 20.86 23.39
N GLU A 397 0.50 19.82 23.32
CA GLU A 397 0.01 19.11 24.51
C GLU A 397 1.13 18.40 25.27
N SER A 398 1.97 17.64 24.54
CA SER A 398 3.18 16.97 25.05
C SER A 398 4.12 17.98 25.73
N SER A 399 4.32 19.15 25.11
CA SER A 399 5.11 20.24 25.66
C SER A 399 4.51 20.84 26.94
N LYS A 400 3.19 21.09 26.97
CA LYS A 400 2.49 21.55 28.18
C LYS A 400 2.60 20.55 29.33
N LEU A 401 2.53 19.25 29.05
CA LEU A 401 2.73 18.21 30.06
C LEU A 401 4.15 18.20 30.62
N LYS A 402 5.17 18.36 29.76
CA LYS A 402 6.57 18.47 30.18
C LYS A 402 6.83 19.70 31.05
N LEU A 403 6.15 20.82 30.77
CA LEU A 403 6.30 22.07 31.52
C LEU A 403 5.73 21.98 32.95
N LYS A 404 4.79 21.07 33.21
CA LYS A 404 4.29 20.77 34.57
C LYS A 404 5.33 20.06 35.43
N GLN A 405 6.35 19.44 34.84
CA GLN A 405 7.43 18.77 35.55
C GLN A 405 8.53 19.77 35.92
N LYS A 406 9.32 19.49 36.95
CA LYS A 406 10.48 20.32 37.28
C LYS A 406 11.51 20.22 36.16
N GLN A 407 11.77 21.33 35.49
CA GLN A 407 12.72 21.45 34.39
C GLN A 407 13.68 22.61 34.68
N SER A 408 14.87 22.59 34.09
CA SER A 408 15.79 23.73 34.13
C SER A 408 15.24 24.90 33.33
N SER A 409 15.59 26.14 33.72
CA SER A 409 15.15 27.38 33.06
C SER A 409 15.35 27.34 31.54
N ALA A 410 16.54 26.93 31.08
CA ALA A 410 16.85 26.80 29.65
C ALA A 410 15.97 25.78 28.90
N THR A 411 15.52 24.72 29.59
CA THR A 411 14.64 23.71 28.99
C THR A 411 13.21 24.23 28.91
N GLN A 412 12.76 24.99 29.92
CA GLN A 412 11.46 25.65 29.91
C GLN A 412 11.36 26.65 28.75
N GLU A 413 12.36 27.52 28.57
CA GLU A 413 12.41 28.47 27.45
C GLU A 413 12.35 27.77 26.08
N ARG A 414 13.05 26.64 25.92
CA ARG A 414 13.00 25.84 24.69
C ARG A 414 11.61 25.25 24.44
N ILE A 415 10.96 24.72 25.48
CA ILE A 415 9.62 24.14 25.39
C ILE A 415 8.59 25.23 25.05
N GLU A 416 8.68 26.40 25.70
CA GLU A 416 7.80 27.55 25.42
C GLU A 416 7.96 28.03 23.99
N LYS A 417 9.20 28.10 23.47
CA LYS A 417 9.46 28.44 22.08
C LYS A 417 8.77 27.48 21.11
N ILE A 418 8.85 26.17 21.37
CA ILE A 418 8.16 25.14 20.55
C ILE A 418 6.64 25.36 20.57
N ILE A 419 6.06 25.66 21.73
CA ILE A 419 4.63 25.94 21.86
C ILE A 419 4.25 27.17 21.02
N ILE A 420 5.03 28.24 21.08
CA ILE A 420 4.77 29.48 20.34
C ILE A 420 4.85 29.22 18.82
N GLU A 421 5.91 28.57 18.35
CA GLU A 421 6.12 28.26 16.93
C GLU A 421 4.99 27.39 16.37
N ASN A 422 4.63 26.31 17.07
CA ASN A 422 3.54 25.42 16.65
C ASN A 422 2.18 26.13 16.67
N THR A 423 1.95 27.00 17.66
CA THR A 423 0.72 27.79 17.77
C THR A 423 0.60 28.80 16.62
N GLN A 424 1.70 29.48 16.28
CA GLN A 424 1.75 30.41 15.15
C GLN A 424 1.51 29.68 13.82
N PHE A 425 2.10 28.50 13.65
CA PHE A 425 1.89 27.67 12.47
C PHE A 425 0.42 27.23 12.32
N LEU A 426 -0.21 26.74 13.39
CA LEU A 426 -1.64 26.36 13.38
C LEU A 426 -2.54 27.56 13.05
N LYS A 427 -2.25 28.75 13.60
CA LYS A 427 -2.96 29.99 13.24
C LYS A 427 -2.82 30.34 11.76
N SER A 428 -1.62 30.18 11.20
CA SER A 428 -1.37 30.46 9.77
C SER A 428 -2.18 29.55 8.83
N MET A 429 -2.50 28.34 9.29
CA MET A 429 -3.31 27.36 8.56
C MET A 429 -4.83 27.52 8.82
N GLY A 430 -5.24 28.46 9.68
CA GLY A 430 -6.65 28.66 10.04
C GLY A 430 -7.23 27.57 10.94
N GLU A 431 -6.39 26.74 11.56
CA GLU A 431 -6.81 25.62 12.39
C GLU A 431 -7.17 26.08 13.81
N PRO A 432 -8.24 25.54 14.42
CA PRO A 432 -8.56 25.86 15.80
C PRO A 432 -7.43 25.40 16.73
N LEU A 433 -7.03 26.31 17.62
CA LEU A 433 -6.16 25.97 18.74
C LEU A 433 -7.01 25.24 19.76
N ILE A 434 -6.58 24.04 20.15
CA ILE A 434 -7.19 23.29 21.25
C ILE A 434 -7.17 24.21 22.48
N ARG A 435 -8.36 24.52 23.00
CA ARG A 435 -8.56 25.34 24.21
C ARG A 435 -8.08 24.60 25.45
#